data_AF-A0A7U9CWK8-F1
#
_entry.id   AF-A0A7U9CWK8-F1
#
_cell.length_a   1.000
_cell.length_b   1.000
_cell.length_c   1.000
_cell.angle_alpha   90.00
_cell.angle_beta   90.00
_cell.angle_gamma   90.00
#
_symmetry.space_group_name_H-M   'P 1'
#
loop_
_entity.id
_entity.type
_entity.pdbx_description
1 polymer ?
#
loop_
_entity_poly.entity_id
_entity_poly.type
_entity_poly.pdbx_seq_one_letter_code
_entity_poly.pdbx_strand_id
1 'polypeptide(L)'
;MPVLAETTTFSPTQGVEATLVHKGSTLNVAVKGETHNESRTVDFEAVNELHMQFDDFNFDGAQDFAIWQLDDGMGTYHYYRVFIYQVKTGTFEELQPDCGDGFVNLLVDKKRKALLSTYWEMNIPKQCVTRFAKRKA
;
A
#
# COMPACT_ATOMS: atom_id res chain seq x y z
N MET A 1 -13.57 -24.40 5.78
CA MET A 1 -14.49 -23.29 6.13
C MET A 1 -14.46 -22.29 4.98
N PRO A 2 -15.59 -21.71 4.53
CA PRO A 2 -15.53 -20.69 3.48
C PRO A 2 -14.77 -19.48 4.01
N VAL A 3 -13.76 -19.03 3.26
CA VAL A 3 -13.04 -17.79 3.55
C VAL A 3 -14.04 -16.65 3.33
N LEU A 4 -14.46 -16.00 4.41
CA LEU A 4 -15.35 -14.84 4.35
C LEU A 4 -14.56 -13.70 3.68
N ALA A 5 -15.17 -13.05 2.69
CA ALA A 5 -14.55 -11.90 2.05
C ALA A 5 -14.79 -10.67 2.93
N GLU A 6 -13.71 -9.97 3.29
CA GLU A 6 -13.80 -8.70 4.01
C GLU A 6 -13.87 -7.56 2.99
N THR A 7 -14.85 -6.68 3.16
CA THR A 7 -15.08 -5.54 2.26
C THR A 7 -14.86 -4.25 3.01
N THR A 8 -13.98 -3.39 2.50
CA THR A 8 -13.74 -2.05 3.02
C THR A 8 -13.94 -1.03 1.93
N THR A 9 -14.69 0.02 2.23
CA THR A 9 -14.94 1.13 1.30
C THR A 9 -14.42 2.43 1.90
N PHE A 10 -13.74 3.23 1.10
CA PHE A 10 -13.22 4.54 1.49
C PHE A 10 -13.22 5.50 0.29
N SER A 11 -12.95 6.78 0.54
CA SER A 11 -12.92 7.81 -0.50
C SER A 11 -11.49 8.36 -0.64
N PRO A 12 -10.76 8.06 -1.73
CA PRO A 12 -9.42 8.59 -1.96
C PRO A 12 -9.43 10.12 -2.12
N THR A 13 -10.46 10.63 -2.80
CA THR A 13 -10.69 12.06 -3.00
C THR A 13 -12.19 12.31 -3.20
N GLN A 14 -12.62 13.56 -3.10
CA GLN A 14 -14.02 13.94 -3.24
C GLN A 14 -14.61 13.45 -4.58
N GLY A 15 -15.75 12.77 -4.51
CA GLY A 15 -16.45 12.24 -5.69
C GLY A 15 -15.91 10.90 -6.21
N VAL A 16 -14.94 10.29 -5.52
CA VAL A 16 -14.39 8.98 -5.85
C VAL A 16 -14.60 8.02 -4.68
N GLU A 17 -15.09 6.81 -4.99
CA GLU A 17 -15.25 5.71 -4.05
C GLU A 17 -14.31 4.56 -4.43
N ALA A 18 -13.51 4.10 -3.47
CA ALA A 18 -12.68 2.92 -3.60
C ALA A 18 -13.22 1.80 -2.71
N THR A 19 -13.37 0.61 -3.29
CA THR A 19 -13.80 -0.61 -2.59
C THR A 19 -12.71 -1.65 -2.69
N LEU A 20 -12.30 -2.15 -1.52
CA LEU A 20 -11.32 -3.22 -1.35
C LEU A 20 -12.06 -4.46 -0.88
N VAL A 21 -11.94 -5.56 -1.62
CA VAL A 21 -12.50 -6.86 -1.25
C VAL A 21 -11.37 -7.84 -1.06
N HIS A 22 -11.09 -8.18 0.18
CA HIS A 22 -10.07 -9.14 0.57
C HIS A 22 -10.68 -10.53 0.67
N LYS A 23 -10.08 -11.50 -0.04
CA LYS A 23 -10.48 -12.91 0.01
C LYS A 23 -9.25 -13.80 0.01
N GLY A 24 -8.87 -14.28 1.19
CA GLY A 24 -7.70 -15.15 1.36
C GLY A 24 -6.41 -14.41 1.03
N SER A 25 -5.71 -14.82 -0.02
CA SER A 25 -4.46 -14.18 -0.47
C SER A 25 -4.68 -13.20 -1.63
N THR A 26 -5.93 -12.87 -1.94
CA THR A 26 -6.28 -11.99 -3.07
C THR A 26 -7.00 -10.74 -2.57
N LEU A 27 -6.69 -9.60 -3.19
CA LEU A 27 -7.36 -8.32 -2.97
C LEU A 27 -7.94 -7.84 -4.29
N ASN A 28 -9.25 -7.73 -4.38
CA ASN A 28 -9.88 -6.98 -5.46
C ASN A 28 -9.95 -5.50 -5.07
N VAL A 29 -9.44 -4.63 -5.93
CA VAL A 29 -9.47 -3.18 -5.79
C VAL A 29 -10.39 -2.66 -6.89
N ALA A 30 -11.47 -2.01 -6.50
CA ALA A 30 -12.38 -1.34 -7.42
C ALA A 30 -12.42 0.16 -7.10
N VAL A 31 -12.34 0.99 -8.12
CA VAL A 31 -12.48 2.45 -8.01
C VAL A 31 -13.65 2.88 -8.88
N LYS A 32 -14.51 3.71 -8.32
CA LYS A 32 -15.66 4.30 -9.00
C LYS A 32 -15.61 5.81 -8.84
N GLY A 33 -15.42 6.51 -9.95
CA GLY A 33 -15.49 7.97 -10.03
C GLY A 33 -16.56 8.43 -11.02
N GLU A 34 -16.69 9.74 -11.21
CA GLU A 34 -17.65 10.31 -12.16
C GLU A 34 -17.31 9.96 -13.62
N THR A 35 -16.02 9.94 -13.96
CA THR A 35 -15.53 9.78 -15.34
C THR A 35 -14.75 8.50 -15.59
N HIS A 36 -14.30 7.82 -14.53
CA HIS A 36 -13.47 6.63 -14.64
C HIS A 36 -13.88 5.58 -13.61
N ASN A 37 -13.98 4.33 -14.06
CA ASN A 37 -14.19 3.16 -13.21
C ASN A 37 -13.12 2.14 -13.55
N GLU A 38 -12.49 1.58 -12.53
CA GLU A 38 -11.48 0.54 -12.66
C GLU A 38 -11.80 -0.60 -11.68
N SER A 39 -11.48 -1.83 -12.04
CA SER A 39 -11.33 -2.92 -11.10
C SER A 39 -10.15 -3.78 -11.49
N ARG A 40 -9.36 -4.17 -10.50
CA ARG A 40 -8.23 -5.09 -10.67
C ARG A 40 -8.12 -6.02 -9.48
N THR A 41 -7.49 -7.16 -9.71
CA THR A 41 -7.12 -8.10 -8.64
C THR A 41 -5.63 -8.01 -8.41
N VAL A 42 -5.25 -7.98 -7.14
CA VAL A 42 -3.87 -8.03 -6.66
C VAL A 42 -3.70 -9.32 -5.88
N ASP A 43 -2.79 -10.17 -6.34
CA ASP A 43 -2.43 -11.40 -5.66
C ASP A 43 -1.30 -11.14 -4.66
N PHE A 44 -1.41 -11.76 -3.49
CA PHE A 44 -0.38 -11.78 -2.45
C PHE A 44 0.12 -13.20 -2.32
N GLU A 45 1.43 -13.37 -2.30
CA GLU A 45 2.06 -14.65 -1.96
C GLU A 45 2.15 -14.77 -0.43
N ALA A 46 1.00 -14.72 0.24
CA ALA A 46 0.91 -14.69 1.69
C ALA A 46 0.38 -16.01 2.24
N VAL A 47 1.12 -16.61 3.16
CA VAL A 47 0.61 -17.70 4.00
C VAL A 47 -0.19 -17.13 5.18
N ASN A 48 0.20 -15.94 5.64
CA ASN A 48 -0.36 -15.27 6.81
C ASN A 48 -1.54 -14.33 6.47
N GLU A 49 -2.23 -13.87 7.51
CA GLU A 49 -3.32 -12.90 7.41
C GLU A 49 -2.81 -11.55 6.84
N LEU A 50 -3.61 -10.96 5.95
CA LEU A 50 -3.34 -9.65 5.37
C LEU A 50 -4.06 -8.59 6.20
N HIS A 51 -3.35 -7.50 6.50
CA HIS A 51 -3.89 -6.37 7.23
C HIS A 51 -3.92 -5.13 6.34
N MET A 52 -5.02 -4.37 6.42
CA MET A 52 -5.19 -3.12 5.68
C MET A 52 -4.80 -1.91 6.54
N GLN A 53 -4.10 -0.95 5.93
CA GLN A 53 -3.80 0.36 6.51
C GLN A 53 -4.16 1.46 5.51
N PHE A 54 -4.75 2.55 6.00
CA PHE A 54 -5.07 3.73 5.20
C PHE A 54 -4.30 4.95 5.73
N ASP A 55 -3.65 5.68 4.85
CA ASP A 55 -2.96 6.95 5.15
C ASP A 55 -2.74 7.74 3.86
N ASP A 56 -2.16 8.94 3.93
CA ASP A 56 -1.63 9.69 2.79
C ASP A 56 -0.12 9.39 2.69
N PHE A 57 0.25 8.37 1.91
CA PHE A 57 1.61 7.82 1.89
C PHE A 57 2.55 8.67 1.03
N ASN A 58 2.04 9.31 -0.02
CA ASN A 58 2.82 10.18 -0.90
C ASN A 58 2.74 11.69 -0.53
N PHE A 59 1.93 12.04 0.47
CA PHE A 59 1.74 13.39 1.01
C PHE A 59 1.10 14.38 0.02
N ASP A 60 0.23 13.90 -0.88
CA ASP A 60 -0.47 14.70 -1.89
C ASP A 60 -1.90 15.11 -1.47
N GLY A 61 -2.39 14.60 -0.33
CA GLY A 61 -3.70 14.88 0.23
C GLY A 61 -4.82 13.94 -0.22
N ALA A 62 -4.56 13.02 -1.16
CA ALA A 62 -5.44 11.89 -1.43
C ALA A 62 -5.20 10.77 -0.41
N GLN A 63 -6.26 10.02 -0.10
CA GLN A 63 -6.15 8.86 0.77
C GLN A 63 -5.69 7.65 -0.02
N ASP A 64 -4.60 7.06 0.43
CA ASP A 64 -3.97 5.86 -0.10
C ASP A 64 -4.27 4.65 0.79
N PHE A 65 -3.79 3.47 0.38
CA PHE A 65 -3.82 2.29 1.24
C PHE A 65 -2.55 1.45 1.14
N ALA A 66 -2.29 0.65 2.16
CA ALA A 66 -1.25 -0.36 2.17
C ALA A 66 -1.82 -1.67 2.71
N ILE A 67 -1.31 -2.77 2.18
CA ILE A 67 -1.53 -4.12 2.73
C ILE A 67 -0.24 -4.57 3.38
N TRP A 68 -0.31 -5.13 4.58
CA TRP A 68 0.84 -5.72 5.23
C TRP A 68 0.57 -7.09 5.82
N GLN A 69 1.64 -7.87 5.92
CA GLN A 69 1.65 -9.19 6.54
C GLN A 69 2.93 -9.37 7.35
N LEU A 70 2.92 -10.31 8.29
CA LEU A 70 4.16 -10.78 8.91
C LEU A 70 4.95 -11.62 7.90
N ASP A 71 6.28 -11.51 7.95
CA ASP A 71 7.17 -12.31 7.13
C ASP A 71 6.97 -13.81 7.39
N ASP A 72 6.97 -14.60 6.32
CA ASP A 72 6.71 -16.05 6.40
C ASP A 72 7.88 -16.84 7.02
N GLY A 73 8.95 -16.15 7.44
CA GLY A 73 10.08 -16.71 8.16
C GLY A 73 9.79 -16.82 9.67
N MET A 74 10.43 -15.95 10.46
CA MET A 74 10.27 -15.96 11.93
C MET A 74 9.08 -15.12 12.41
N GLY A 75 8.27 -14.54 11.51
CA GLY A 75 7.14 -13.68 11.86
C GLY A 75 7.55 -12.43 12.64
N THR A 76 8.74 -11.91 12.37
CA THR A 76 9.33 -10.78 13.09
C THR A 76 9.12 -9.44 12.39
N TYR A 77 8.93 -9.46 11.06
CA TYR A 77 8.91 -8.24 10.28
C TYR A 77 7.59 -8.05 9.55
N HIS A 78 7.12 -6.81 9.51
CA HIS A 78 5.95 -6.45 8.72
C HIS A 78 6.37 -6.07 7.31
N TYR A 79 5.88 -6.81 6.30
CA TYR A 79 6.10 -6.53 4.89
C TYR A 79 4.90 -5.79 4.33
N TYR A 80 5.11 -4.59 3.77
CA TYR A 80 4.08 -3.72 3.24
C TYR A 80 4.13 -3.64 1.71
N ARG A 81 2.96 -3.72 1.07
CA ARG A 81 2.72 -3.26 -0.30
C ARG A 81 1.87 -2.01 -0.25
N VAL A 82 2.40 -0.91 -0.75
CA VAL A 82 1.79 0.43 -0.65
C VAL A 82 1.19 0.81 -1.99
N PHE A 83 -0.06 1.27 -2.00
CA PHE A 83 -0.81 1.61 -3.20
C PHE A 83 -1.25 3.07 -3.16
N ILE A 84 -0.74 3.86 -4.09
CA ILE A 84 -0.92 5.30 -4.16
C ILE A 84 -2.01 5.64 -5.17
N TYR A 85 -2.98 6.45 -4.76
CA TYR A 85 -4.02 6.91 -5.65
C TYR A 85 -3.48 7.94 -6.65
N GLN A 86 -3.63 7.66 -7.94
CA GLN A 86 -3.23 8.56 -9.01
C GLN A 86 -4.45 9.36 -9.49
N VAL A 87 -4.59 10.60 -9.02
CA VAL A 87 -5.72 11.49 -9.38
C VAL A 87 -5.88 11.65 -10.89
N LYS A 88 -4.78 11.65 -11.65
CA LYS A 88 -4.80 11.84 -13.11
C LYS A 88 -5.43 10.67 -13.86
N THR A 89 -5.19 9.44 -13.43
CA THR A 89 -5.66 8.22 -14.08
C THR A 89 -6.92 7.68 -13.42
N GLY A 90 -7.18 8.05 -12.16
CA GLY A 90 -8.26 7.51 -11.36
C GLY A 90 -7.99 6.10 -10.84
N THR A 91 -6.72 5.69 -10.81
CA THR A 91 -6.28 4.32 -10.50
C THR A 91 -5.35 4.31 -9.31
N PHE A 92 -5.15 3.14 -8.68
CA PHE A 92 -4.09 2.96 -7.70
C PHE A 92 -2.82 2.44 -8.35
N GLU A 93 -1.65 2.90 -7.94
CA GLU A 93 -0.36 2.37 -8.40
C GLU A 93 0.46 1.85 -7.22
N GLU A 94 1.08 0.68 -7.39
CA GLU A 94 1.94 0.13 -6.34
C GLU A 94 3.26 0.91 -6.29
N LEU A 95 3.60 1.39 -5.11
CA LEU A 95 4.83 2.12 -4.85
C LEU A 95 5.94 1.14 -4.46
N GLN A 96 7.12 1.36 -5.04
CA GLN A 96 8.36 0.69 -4.65
C GLN A 96 9.21 1.62 -3.76
N PRO A 97 9.95 1.08 -2.78
CA PRO A 97 10.89 1.87 -2.00
C PRO A 97 12.08 2.33 -2.86
N ASP A 98 12.77 3.38 -2.40
CA ASP A 98 14.00 3.85 -3.08
C ASP A 98 15.19 2.88 -2.88
N CYS A 99 15.12 1.98 -1.90
CA CYS A 99 16.14 0.96 -1.60
C CYS A 99 15.50 -0.34 -1.12
N GLY A 100 16.18 -1.46 -1.39
CA GLY A 100 15.67 -2.80 -1.09
C GLY A 100 14.53 -3.22 -2.02
N ASP A 101 13.97 -4.40 -1.76
CA ASP A 101 12.98 -5.03 -2.64
C ASP A 101 11.53 -4.80 -2.16
N GLY A 102 11.33 -4.11 -1.04
CA GLY A 102 10.00 -3.86 -0.47
C GLY A 102 10.02 -3.01 0.80
N PHE A 103 8.84 -2.57 1.23
CA PHE A 103 8.69 -1.80 2.46
C PHE A 103 8.62 -2.72 3.67
N VAL A 104 9.75 -2.91 4.37
CA VAL A 104 9.79 -3.69 5.62
C VAL A 104 9.75 -2.77 6.84
N ASN A 105 8.90 -3.07 7.81
CA ASN A 105 8.67 -2.24 9.02
C ASN A 105 8.42 -0.77 8.68
N LEU A 106 7.44 -0.54 7.79
CA LEU A 106 7.13 0.79 7.25
C LEU A 106 6.72 1.77 8.36
N LEU A 107 7.33 2.96 8.34
CA LEU A 107 6.96 4.10 9.17
C LEU A 107 6.73 5.34 8.29
N VAL A 108 5.56 5.97 8.46
CA VAL A 108 5.20 7.21 7.76
C VAL A 108 5.66 8.42 8.57
N ASP A 109 6.73 9.10 8.12
CA ASP A 109 7.22 10.34 8.74
C ASP A 109 6.52 11.56 8.12
N LYS A 110 5.36 11.92 8.68
CA LYS A 110 4.56 13.08 8.23
C LYS A 110 5.29 14.41 8.35
N LYS A 111 6.21 14.54 9.32
CA LYS A 111 6.97 15.79 9.54
C LYS A 111 8.00 15.99 8.44
N ARG A 112 8.69 14.93 8.03
CA ARG A 112 9.72 14.98 6.98
C ARG A 112 9.20 14.63 5.59
N LYS A 113 7.92 14.27 5.47
CA LYS A 113 7.26 13.81 4.24
C LYS A 113 8.07 12.71 3.56
N ALA A 114 8.32 11.64 4.32
CA ALA A 114 9.09 10.49 3.85
C ALA A 114 8.53 9.18 4.41
N LEU A 115 8.74 8.10 3.68
CA LEU A 115 8.53 6.74 4.18
C LEU A 115 9.87 6.18 4.63
N LEU A 116 9.91 5.63 5.84
CA LEU A 116 11.07 4.97 6.40
C LEU A 116 10.80 3.48 6.41
N SER A 117 11.73 2.68 5.88
CA SER A 117 11.65 1.22 5.93
C SER A 117 13.01 0.64 6.28
N THR A 118 13.01 -0.63 6.69
CA THR A 118 14.22 -1.41 6.92
C THR A 118 14.58 -2.15 5.65
N TYR A 119 15.87 -2.21 5.32
CA TYR A 119 16.42 -3.10 4.32
C TYR A 119 17.74 -3.67 4.82
N TRP A 120 18.30 -4.67 4.15
CA TRP A 120 19.54 -5.31 4.57
C TRP A 120 20.60 -5.21 3.48
N GLU A 121 21.82 -4.86 3.89
CA GLU A 121 23.00 -4.91 3.03
C GLU A 121 24.05 -5.77 3.72
N MET A 122 24.45 -6.88 3.09
CA MET A 122 25.36 -7.87 3.69
C MET A 122 24.92 -8.33 5.09
N ASN A 123 23.62 -8.60 5.26
CA ASN A 123 22.97 -8.97 6.54
C ASN A 123 23.01 -7.90 7.64
N ILE A 124 23.40 -6.66 7.33
CA ILE A 124 23.35 -5.55 8.27
C ILE A 124 22.05 -4.76 8.03
N PRO A 125 21.17 -4.61 9.03
CA PRO A 125 19.96 -3.81 8.88
C PRO A 125 20.32 -2.34 8.70
N LYS A 126 19.72 -1.73 7.68
CA LYS A 126 19.84 -0.32 7.33
C LYS A 126 18.45 0.29 7.16
N GLN A 127 18.40 1.61 7.25
CA GLN A 127 17.17 2.36 7.04
C GLN A 127 17.14 2.91 5.62
N CYS A 128 16.09 2.56 4.87
CA CYS A 128 15.73 3.19 3.60
C CYS A 128 14.85 4.42 3.89
N VAL A 129 15.04 5.48 3.09
CA VAL A 129 14.25 6.70 3.16
C VAL A 129 13.70 6.98 1.78
N THR A 130 12.44 6.62 1.54
CA THR A 130 11.74 6.89 0.28
C THR A 130 11.15 8.30 0.33
N ARG A 131 11.56 9.17 -0.60
CA ARG A 131 11.13 10.56 -0.63
C ARG A 131 10.33 10.89 -1.87
N PHE A 132 9.18 11.52 -1.65
CA PHE A 132 8.42 12.17 -2.69
C PHE A 132 8.92 13.61 -2.79
N ALA A 133 10.11 13.78 -3.38
CA ALA A 133 10.47 15.09 -3.92
C ALA A 133 9.29 15.53 -4.80
N LYS A 134 8.86 16.80 -4.73
CA LYS A 134 7.84 17.34 -5.64
C LYS A 134 8.23 16.95 -7.06
N ARG A 135 7.68 15.83 -7.58
CA ARG A 135 7.83 15.44 -8.97
C ARG A 135 7.10 16.56 -9.69
N LYS A 136 7.87 17.53 -10.20
CA LYS A 136 7.32 18.64 -10.96
C LYS A 136 6.43 18.02 -12.04
N ALA A 137 5.20 18.51 -12.08
CA ALA A 137 4.16 18.11 -13.01
C ALA A 137 4.63 18.13 -14.45
#